data_AF-A0A2W6C697-F1
#
_entry.id   AF-A0A2W6C697-F1
#
_cell.length_a   1.000
_cell.length_b   1.000
_cell.length_c   1.000
_cell.angle_alpha   90.00
_cell.angle_beta   90.00
_cell.angle_gamma   90.00
#
_symmetry.space_group_name_H-M   'P 1'
#
loop_
_entity.id
_entity.type
_entity.pdbx_description
1 polymer ?
#
loop_
_entity_poly.entity_id
_entity_poly.type
_entity_poly.pdbx_seq_one_letter_code
_entity_poly.pdbx_strand_id
1 'polypeptide(L)' 'MTHDESKGHIYAEYWMLCGLCGRETALDARKRRVAIEEARERGWVRTREHGWVCSECKRT' A
#
# COMPACT_ATOMS: atom_id res chain seq x y z
N MET A 1 14.09 -12.70 6.98
CA MET A 1 13.37 -12.06 5.88
C MET A 1 13.63 -10.57 5.99
N THR A 2 14.59 -10.06 5.24
CA THR A 2 14.82 -8.61 5.11
C THR A 2 13.58 -8.02 4.44
N HIS A 3 12.83 -7.19 5.16
CA HIS A 3 11.79 -6.37 4.53
C HIS A 3 12.52 -5.45 3.55
N ASP A 4 12.21 -5.59 2.27
CA ASP A 4 12.68 -4.67 1.26
C ASP A 4 11.92 -3.34 1.48
N GLU A 5 12.50 -2.46 2.30
CA GLU A 5 11.93 -1.17 2.69
C GLU A 5 11.74 -0.23 1.50
N SER A 6 12.27 -0.58 0.32
CA SER A 6 12.05 0.19 -0.91
C SER A 6 10.67 -0.03 -1.54
N LYS A 7 9.92 -1.05 -1.11
CA LYS A 7 8.62 -1.41 -1.69
C LYS A 7 7.45 -0.82 -0.93
N GLY A 8 6.40 -0.50 -1.66
CA GLY A 8 5.13 -0.05 -1.08
C GLY A 8 4.56 -1.11 -0.15
N HIS A 9 4.13 -0.68 1.03
CA HIS A 9 3.69 -1.57 2.11
C HIS A 9 2.61 -0.93 2.98
N ILE A 10 1.95 -1.77 3.79
CA ILE A 10 1.02 -1.33 4.83
C ILE A 10 1.74 -1.45 6.16
N TYR A 11 1.90 -0.32 6.84
CA TYR A 11 2.51 -0.21 8.17
C TYR A 11 1.61 -0.83 9.25
N ALA A 12 2.14 -1.07 10.44
CA ALA A 12 1.38 -1.63 11.57
C ALA A 12 0.29 -0.66 12.04
N GLU A 13 0.54 0.64 11.89
CA GLU A 13 -0.32 1.77 12.23
C GLU A 13 -1.37 2.06 11.14
N TYR A 14 -1.54 1.16 10.17
CA TYR A 14 -2.49 1.27 9.06
C TYR A 14 -2.25 2.46 8.13
N TRP A 15 -1.02 2.96 8.09
CA TRP A 15 -0.54 3.78 7.00
C TRP A 15 -0.18 2.90 5.80
N MET A 16 -0.20 3.48 4.61
CA MET A 16 0.23 2.80 3.39
C MET A 16 1.17 3.68 2.59
N LEU A 17 2.24 3.07 2.06
CA LEU A 17 3.21 3.68 1.17
C LEU A 17 3.04 3.17 -0.27
N CYS A 18 3.06 4.07 -1.24
CA CYS A 18 3.18 3.73 -2.66
C CYS A 18 4.63 3.47 -3.04
N GLY A 19 4.92 2.28 -3.55
CA GLY A 19 6.27 1.90 -3.99
C GLY A 19 6.70 2.47 -5.35
N LEU A 20 5.88 3.32 -5.99
CA LEU A 20 6.26 4.04 -7.21
C LEU A 20 6.51 5.52 -6.97
N CYS A 21 5.59 6.21 -6.29
CA CYS A 21 5.68 7.66 -6.09
C CYS A 21 5.98 8.08 -4.64
N GLY A 22 6.13 7.14 -3.71
CA GLY A 22 6.38 7.43 -2.30
C GLY A 22 5.20 8.08 -1.57
N ARG A 23 4.02 8.18 -2.19
CA ARG A 23 2.82 8.74 -1.55
C ARG A 23 2.43 7.88 -0.35
N GLU A 24 2.18 8.55 0.77
CA GLU A 24 1.62 7.93 1.96
C GLU A 24 0.15 8.28 2.16
N THR A 25 -0.63 7.35 2.70
CA THR A 25 -2.03 7.59 3.08
C THR A 25 -2.41 6.78 4.31
N ALA A 26 -3.22 7.35 5.19
CA ALA A 26 -3.82 6.64 6.30
C ALA A 26 -5.04 5.83 5.84
N LEU A 27 -5.17 4.62 6.36
CA LEU A 27 -6.34 3.77 6.23
C LEU A 27 -7.14 3.81 7.53
N ASP A 28 -8.47 3.81 7.43
CA ASP A 28 -9.35 3.71 8.59
C ASP A 28 -9.60 2.23 8.93
N ALA A 29 -8.52 1.55 9.33
CA ALA A 29 -8.54 0.13 9.65
C ALA A 29 -8.16 -0.12 11.11
N ARG A 30 -8.73 -1.17 11.69
CA ARG A 30 -8.36 -1.66 13.05
C ARG A 30 -7.69 -3.04 13.03
N LYS A 31 -7.53 -3.61 11.83
CA LYS A 31 -6.93 -4.92 11.57
C LYS A 31 -6.29 -4.92 10.20
N ARG A 32 -5.18 -5.64 10.03
CA ARG A 32 -4.44 -5.73 8.76
C ARG A 32 -5.30 -6.20 7.59
N ARG A 33 -6.24 -7.13 7.84
CA ARG A 33 -7.17 -7.60 6.79
C ARG A 33 -8.08 -6.48 6.28
N VAL A 34 -8.65 -5.69 7.20
CA VAL A 34 -9.51 -4.54 6.86
C VAL A 34 -8.70 -3.49 6.08
N ALA A 35 -7.46 -3.23 6.50
CA ALA A 35 -6.56 -2.33 5.79
C ALA A 35 -6.33 -2.77 4.33
N ILE A 36 -6.18 -4.08 4.08
CA ILE A 36 -5.99 -4.64 2.73
C ILE A 36 -7.27 -4.53 1.89
N GLU A 37 -8.44 -4.75 2.49
CA GLU A 37 -9.74 -4.63 1.83
C GLU A 37 -9.99 -3.17 1.43
N GLU A 38 -9.86 -2.24 2.37
CA GLU A 38 -9.98 -0.79 2.15
C GLU A 38 -8.98 -0.28 1.11
N ALA A 39 -7.73 -0.74 1.14
CA ALA A 39 -6.73 -0.41 0.13
C ALA A 39 -7.22 -0.73 -1.29
N ARG A 40 -7.77 -1.93 -1.46
CA ARG A 40 -8.29 -2.41 -2.75
C ARG A 40 -9.51 -1.61 -3.18
N GLU A 41 -10.42 -1.27 -2.26
CA GLU A 41 -11.56 -0.40 -2.52
C GLU A 41 -11.14 1.00 -2.95
N ARG A 42 -10.10 1.56 -2.33
CA ARG A 42 -9.43 2.79 -2.74
C ARG A 42 -8.61 2.65 -4.02
N GLY A 43 -8.62 1.47 -4.64
CA GLY A 43 -8.01 1.21 -5.94
C GLY A 43 -6.50 0.94 -5.90
N TRP A 44 -5.91 0.67 -4.74
CA TRP A 44 -4.52 0.25 -4.63
C TRP A 44 -4.33 -1.19 -5.09
N VAL A 45 -3.17 -1.48 -5.66
CA VAL A 45 -2.82 -2.81 -6.16
C VAL A 45 -1.48 -3.25 -5.60
N ARG A 46 -1.33 -4.56 -5.37
CA ARG A 46 -0.06 -5.15 -4.93
C ARG A 46 0.65 -5.79 -6.12
N THR A 47 1.84 -5.31 -6.43
CA THR A 47 2.72 -5.81 -7.48
C THR A 47 3.91 -6.54 -6.87
N ARG A 48 4.57 -7.40 -7.66
CA ARG A 48 5.78 -8.13 -7.22
C ARG A 48 7.01 -7.21 -7.14
N GLU A 49 7.09 -6.27 -8.07
CA GLU A 49 8.23 -5.37 -8.22
C GLU A 49 8.20 -4.23 -7.20
N HIS A 50 7.08 -3.51 -7.11
CA HIS A 50 6.98 -2.30 -6.29
C HIS A 50 6.16 -2.46 -5.01
N GLY A 51 5.61 -3.64 -4.72
CA GLY A 51 4.70 -3.81 -3.59
C GLY A 51 3.38 -3.08 -3.82
N TRP A 52 2.86 -2.36 -2.82
CA TRP A 52 1.62 -1.59 -2.94
C TRP A 52 1.80 -0.34 -3.79
N VAL A 53 0.89 -0.14 -4.75
CA VAL A 53 0.89 0.95 -5.72
C VAL A 53 -0.47 1.63 -5.72
N CYS A 54 -0.46 2.97 -5.70
CA CYS A 54 -1.68 3.78 -5.63
C CYS A 54 -2.46 3.80 -6.96
N SER A 55 -3.71 4.25 -6.88
CA SER A 55 -4.63 4.34 -8.02
C SER A 55 -4.13 5.22 -9.16
N GLU A 56 -3.30 6.22 -8.86
CA GLU A 56 -2.75 7.13 -9.86
C GLU A 56 -1.60 6.46 -10.61
N CYS A 57 -0.64 5.89 -9.88
CA CYS A 57 0.52 5.25 -10.47
C CYS A 57 0.19 3.97 -11.23
N LYS A 58 -0.88 3.26 -10.88
CA LYS A 58 -1.32 2.08 -11.67
C LYS A 58 -1.89 2.45 -13.04
N ARG A 59 -2.29 3.71 -13.25
CA ARG A 59 -2.84 4.20 -14.53
C ARG A 59 -1.76 4.73 -15.47
N THR A 60 -0.54 4.87 -14.95
CA THR A 60 0.64 5.36 -15.68
C THR A 60 1.39 4.17 -16.26
#